data_AF-A0A4P6A1C0-F1
#
_entry.id   AF-A0A4P6A1C0-F1
#
_cell.length_a   1.000
_cell.length_b   1.000
_cell.length_c   1.000
_cell.angle_alpha   90.00
_cell.angle_beta   90.00
_cell.angle_gamma   90.00
#
_symmetry.space_group_name_H-M   'P 1'
#
loop_
_entity.id
_entity.type
_entity.pdbx_description
1 polymer ?
#
loop_
_entity_poly.entity_id
_entity_poly.type
_entity_poly.pdbx_seq_one_letter_code
_entity_poly.pdbx_strand_id
1 'polypeptide(L)'
;MKTWLAIVLSLFLIVSLGINVYLWLSLKQHNDKAYALEASYEHRLDSDKQLETQSQLVDETQVNEKAEPFNNERSPANFSPMTGTNTTPSELDDLRTSSPLVNQDQLDSLTTLLNNEQYALLATELTNLLKYDPLNESLLLLEGELIELTKPLSTAIVHYYDLAELPLPTETLSFIDAKIATLYQQAQTQLSQDEQWELVARLNEPLYQRIPDARHYTLNLAEAYAYQQKLTLMEDVLAALPLNDRDANIIRNKAYEMRDIANADATPNKSEIEPTGAEAARYQTRVALERIGDQYRLDVKALNQKATMILDTGASTTAISSRLFARLGRMRNLTFIGNFNIRTASGTIEAPLVQIPRFYFAGYEFNDVSAIVLPEDALPDADGLLGMNVLGQFDFAIMPQSSELILTERNE
;
A
#
# COMPACT_ATOMS: atom_id res chain seq x y z
N MET A 1 -22.68 -48.11 -12.89
CA MET A 1 -21.39 -47.58 -12.36
C MET A 1 -21.19 -46.10 -12.66
N LYS A 2 -21.32 -45.62 -13.91
CA LYS A 2 -21.12 -44.19 -14.26
C LYS A 2 -22.09 -43.20 -13.57
N THR A 3 -23.35 -43.59 -13.38
CA THR A 3 -24.37 -42.75 -12.71
C THR A 3 -24.12 -42.57 -11.21
N TRP A 4 -23.60 -43.61 -10.54
CA TRP A 4 -23.24 -43.55 -9.12
C TRP A 4 -22.01 -42.68 -8.87
N LEU A 5 -21.02 -42.72 -9.77
CA LEU A 5 -19.82 -41.87 -9.69
C LEU A 5 -20.16 -40.38 -9.82
N ALA A 6 -21.09 -40.02 -10.72
CA ALA A 6 -21.54 -38.64 -10.91
C ALA A 6 -22.27 -38.08 -9.68
N ILE A 7 -23.07 -38.92 -9.00
CA ILE A 7 -23.77 -38.53 -7.76
C ILE A 7 -22.77 -38.29 -6.63
N VAL A 8 -21.75 -39.14 -6.49
CA VAL A 8 -20.70 -38.98 -5.48
C VAL A 8 -19.86 -37.72 -5.74
N LEU A 9 -19.47 -37.47 -7.00
CA LEU A 9 -18.74 -36.25 -7.39
C LEU A 9 -19.56 -34.98 -7.13
N SER A 10 -20.86 -34.99 -7.45
CA SER A 10 -21.73 -33.84 -7.17
C SER A 10 -21.89 -33.59 -5.66
N LEU A 11 -21.91 -34.65 -4.86
CA LEU A 11 -21.99 -34.53 -3.40
C LEU A 11 -20.70 -33.95 -2.81
N PHE A 12 -19.53 -34.38 -3.29
CA PHE A 12 -18.25 -33.79 -2.91
C PHE A 12 -18.13 -32.32 -3.32
N LEU A 13 -18.60 -31.96 -4.51
CA LEU A 13 -18.63 -30.57 -4.96
C LEU A 13 -19.49 -29.70 -4.04
N ILE A 14 -20.68 -30.15 -3.66
CA ILE A 14 -21.59 -29.41 -2.77
C ILE A 14 -21.00 -29.26 -1.37
N VAL A 15 -20.36 -30.32 -0.84
CA VAL A 15 -19.68 -30.26 0.46
C VAL A 15 -18.48 -29.31 0.42
N SER A 16 -17.68 -29.34 -0.65
CA SER A 16 -16.55 -28.43 -0.84
C SER A 16 -17.01 -26.97 -0.96
N LEU A 17 -18.09 -26.71 -1.72
CA LEU A 17 -18.67 -25.38 -1.83
C LEU A 17 -19.20 -24.88 -0.47
N GLY A 18 -19.85 -25.78 0.29
CA GLY A 18 -20.33 -25.47 1.63
C GLY A 18 -19.21 -25.15 2.62
N ILE A 19 -18.09 -25.87 2.55
CA ILE A 19 -16.90 -25.62 3.38
C ILE A 19 -16.25 -24.28 3.00
N ASN A 20 -16.13 -23.96 1.71
CA ASN A 20 -15.59 -22.67 1.26
C ASN A 20 -16.50 -21.49 1.67
N VAL A 21 -17.82 -21.64 1.56
CA VAL A 21 -18.79 -20.63 2.02
C VAL A 21 -18.73 -20.49 3.55
N TYR A 22 -18.62 -21.58 4.29
CA TYR A 22 -18.47 -21.57 5.74
C TYR A 22 -17.15 -20.90 6.18
N LEU A 23 -16.03 -21.21 5.52
CA LEU A 23 -14.74 -20.56 5.76
C LEU A 23 -14.80 -19.06 5.45
N TRP A 24 -15.44 -18.68 4.34
CA TRP A 24 -15.64 -17.26 3.99
C TRP A 24 -16.50 -16.52 5.03
N LEU A 25 -17.60 -17.12 5.49
CA LEU A 25 -18.45 -16.56 6.56
C LEU A 25 -17.71 -16.51 7.90
N SER A 26 -16.90 -17.52 8.21
CA SER A 26 -16.09 -17.57 9.44
C SER A 26 -14.95 -16.55 9.43
N LEU A 27 -14.30 -16.32 8.28
CA LEU A 27 -13.30 -15.27 8.10
C LEU A 27 -13.94 -13.89 8.22
N LYS A 28 -15.11 -13.67 7.61
CA LYS A 28 -15.87 -12.42 7.76
C LYS A 28 -16.24 -12.16 9.22
N GLN A 29 -16.72 -13.18 9.95
CA GLN A 29 -17.11 -13.04 11.34
C GLN A 29 -15.92 -12.84 12.31
N HIS A 30 -14.72 -13.35 11.96
CA HIS A 30 -13.49 -13.06 12.70
C HIS A 30 -12.95 -11.65 12.41
N ASN A 31 -13.10 -11.16 11.18
CA ASN A 31 -12.71 -9.81 10.78
C ASN A 31 -13.63 -8.76 11.43
N ASP A 32 -14.96 -8.99 11.42
CA ASP A 32 -15.94 -8.11 12.07
C ASP A 32 -15.69 -7.99 13.59
N LYS A 33 -15.16 -9.03 14.25
CA LYS A 33 -14.78 -8.98 15.67
C LYS A 33 -13.47 -8.25 15.93
N ALA A 34 -12.51 -8.29 15.00
CA ALA A 34 -11.29 -7.50 15.08
C ALA A 34 -11.60 -6.01 14.88
N TYR A 35 -12.47 -5.67 13.92
CA TYR A 35 -12.91 -4.29 13.65
C TYR A 35 -13.86 -3.74 14.72
N ALA A 36 -14.74 -4.56 15.31
CA ALA A 36 -15.53 -4.14 16.47
C ALA A 36 -14.64 -3.88 17.71
N LEU A 37 -13.49 -4.56 17.80
CA LEU A 37 -12.50 -4.30 18.84
C LEU A 37 -11.77 -2.97 18.58
N GLU A 38 -11.44 -2.67 17.32
CA GLU A 38 -10.80 -1.42 16.87
C GLU A 38 -11.71 -0.19 17.08
N ALA A 39 -12.97 -0.26 16.66
CA ALA A 39 -13.98 0.79 16.93
C ALA A 39 -14.22 1.02 18.44
N SER A 40 -14.07 -0.04 19.27
CA SER A 40 -14.16 0.08 20.73
C SER A 40 -12.88 0.59 21.40
N TYR A 41 -11.75 0.56 20.70
CA TYR A 41 -10.46 1.09 21.17
C TYR A 41 -10.36 2.59 20.91
N GLU A 42 -10.76 3.06 19.73
CA GLU A 42 -10.79 4.50 19.40
C GLU A 42 -11.77 5.28 20.31
N HIS A 43 -12.93 4.70 20.62
CA HIS A 43 -13.90 5.32 21.55
C HIS A 43 -13.39 5.39 23.01
N ARG A 44 -12.38 4.59 23.40
CA ARG A 44 -11.73 4.66 24.72
C ARG A 44 -10.62 5.70 24.77
N LEU A 45 -9.88 5.92 23.68
CA LEU A 45 -8.88 7.00 23.57
C LEU A 45 -9.51 8.39 23.70
N ASP A 46 -10.72 8.59 23.16
CA ASP A 46 -11.46 9.84 23.33
C ASP A 46 -12.02 10.03 24.76
N SER A 47 -12.36 8.93 25.44
CA SER A 47 -12.83 8.99 26.83
C SER A 47 -11.70 9.29 27.83
N ASP A 48 -10.50 8.70 27.61
CA ASP A 48 -9.34 8.95 28.47
C ASP A 48 -8.76 10.37 28.28
N LYS A 49 -8.79 10.93 27.05
CA LYS A 49 -8.43 12.34 26.82
C LYS A 49 -9.37 13.32 27.54
N GLN A 50 -10.67 13.00 27.65
CA GLN A 50 -11.61 13.83 28.41
C GLN A 50 -11.41 13.73 29.94
N LEU A 51 -10.99 12.58 30.45
CA LEU A 51 -10.69 12.36 31.87
C LEU A 51 -9.38 13.03 32.32
N GLU A 52 -8.36 13.06 31.47
CA GLU A 52 -7.10 13.78 31.74
C GLU A 52 -7.29 15.30 31.73
N THR A 53 -8.16 15.82 30.85
CA THR A 53 -8.49 17.26 30.80
C THR A 53 -9.30 17.73 32.02
N GLN A 54 -10.06 16.85 32.67
CA GLN A 54 -10.78 17.17 33.93
C GLN A 54 -9.92 17.04 35.19
N SER A 55 -8.87 16.21 35.18
CA SER A 55 -8.01 15.99 36.35
C SER A 55 -6.93 17.07 36.54
N GLN A 56 -6.67 17.92 35.55
CA GLN A 56 -5.75 19.07 35.66
C GLN A 56 -6.39 20.38 36.16
N LEU A 57 -7.70 20.41 36.43
CA LEU A 57 -8.42 21.61 36.91
C LEU A 57 -8.75 21.60 38.42
N VAL A 58 -8.29 20.61 39.19
CA VAL A 58 -8.77 20.42 40.59
C VAL A 58 -7.67 20.57 41.67
N ASP A 59 -6.38 20.69 41.33
CA ASP A 59 -5.33 20.70 42.36
C ASP A 59 -4.47 21.97 42.39
N GLU A 60 -5.09 23.13 42.58
CA GLU A 60 -4.43 24.29 43.21
C GLU A 60 -5.43 25.09 44.05
N THR A 61 -5.66 24.68 45.31
CA THR A 61 -6.08 25.64 46.33
C THR A 61 -5.75 25.20 47.76
N GLN A 62 -5.11 26.12 48.50
CA GLN A 62 -4.88 26.23 49.95
C GLN A 62 -3.58 25.56 50.45
N VAL A 63 -2.61 26.30 51.00
CA VAL A 63 -2.67 26.93 52.34
C VAL A 63 -2.04 28.34 52.38
N ASN A 64 -2.69 29.19 53.18
CA ASN A 64 -2.48 30.62 53.46
C ASN A 64 -1.57 30.83 54.70
N GLU A 65 -0.68 31.85 54.71
CA GLU A 65 -0.54 32.78 55.86
C GLU A 65 0.36 34.03 55.58
N LYS A 66 -0.30 35.20 55.61
CA LYS A 66 0.08 36.55 56.13
C LYS A 66 1.54 37.04 56.11
N ALA A 67 1.76 38.18 55.42
CA ALA A 67 1.95 39.52 56.03
C ALA A 67 2.24 40.62 54.95
N GLU A 68 1.51 41.74 55.02
CA GLU A 68 1.72 43.03 54.31
C GLU A 68 2.96 43.81 54.81
N PRO A 69 3.30 45.06 54.35
CA PRO A 69 2.75 45.94 53.27
C PRO A 69 3.83 46.59 52.37
N PHE A 70 3.40 47.32 51.31
CA PHE A 70 3.65 48.76 51.08
C PHE A 70 3.67 49.16 49.58
N ASN A 71 2.81 50.14 49.25
CA ASN A 71 2.95 51.24 48.26
C ASN A 71 3.25 50.90 46.77
N ASN A 72 2.71 51.56 45.75
CA ASN A 72 1.99 52.84 45.63
C ASN A 72 1.33 52.90 44.23
N GLU A 73 0.21 53.64 44.09
CA GLU A 73 -0.22 54.54 42.98
C GLU A 73 0.19 54.19 41.51
N ARG A 74 -0.64 54.27 40.47
CA ARG A 74 -1.61 55.32 40.10
C ARG A 74 -2.35 54.97 38.79
N SER A 75 -3.54 55.56 38.66
CA SER A 75 -4.63 55.54 37.67
C SER A 75 -4.37 55.50 36.14
N PRO A 76 -5.41 55.14 35.35
CA PRO A 76 -5.40 55.05 33.88
C PRO A 76 -5.65 56.39 33.19
N ALA A 77 -5.23 56.52 31.93
CA ALA A 77 -5.51 57.69 31.09
C ALA A 77 -6.41 57.35 29.89
N ASN A 78 -7.52 58.09 29.83
CA ASN A 78 -8.47 58.28 28.74
C ASN A 78 -7.84 58.54 27.37
N PHE A 79 -8.57 58.24 26.30
CA PHE A 79 -8.86 59.24 25.24
C PHE A 79 -10.20 58.94 24.55
N SER A 80 -10.95 60.02 24.30
CA SER A 80 -12.29 60.08 23.70
C SER A 80 -12.24 60.77 22.31
N PRO A 81 -13.34 60.77 21.52
CA PRO A 81 -13.34 60.78 20.04
C PRO A 81 -13.57 62.16 19.40
N MET A 82 -13.42 62.25 18.07
CA MET A 82 -13.94 63.37 17.28
C MET A 82 -14.46 62.95 15.89
N THR A 83 -15.68 63.42 15.62
CA THR A 83 -16.44 63.60 14.36
C THR A 83 -15.62 64.19 13.21
N GLY A 84 -15.87 64.00 11.90
CA GLY A 84 -16.91 63.33 11.11
C GLY A 84 -16.88 63.92 9.68
N THR A 85 -17.31 63.20 8.64
CA THR A 85 -17.85 63.76 7.37
C THR A 85 -18.68 62.73 6.62
N ASN A 86 -19.88 63.15 6.23
CA ASN A 86 -20.85 62.41 5.42
C ASN A 86 -20.32 62.08 4.02
N THR A 87 -20.49 60.83 3.59
CA THR A 87 -20.65 60.45 2.18
C THR A 87 -21.56 59.24 2.11
N THR A 88 -22.41 59.25 1.09
CA THR A 88 -23.62 58.43 0.86
C THR A 88 -23.41 56.91 0.82
N PRO A 89 -24.38 56.10 1.30
CA PRO A 89 -24.32 54.64 1.25
C PRO A 89 -24.90 54.10 -0.07
N SER A 90 -24.04 53.91 -1.06
CA SER A 90 -24.28 53.07 -2.25
C SER A 90 -22.96 52.98 -3.00
N GLU A 91 -22.64 51.81 -3.55
CA GLU A 91 -21.40 51.46 -4.29
C GLU A 91 -20.26 50.79 -3.49
N LEU A 92 -20.54 50.20 -2.32
CA LEU A 92 -19.60 49.25 -1.68
C LEU A 92 -20.23 47.93 -1.20
N ASP A 93 -21.53 47.74 -1.43
CA ASP A 93 -22.24 46.49 -1.09
C ASP A 93 -22.27 45.47 -2.25
N ASP A 94 -21.79 45.81 -3.45
CA ASP A 94 -21.78 44.92 -4.62
C ASP A 94 -20.50 44.05 -4.77
N LEU A 95 -19.64 44.02 -3.75
CA LEU A 95 -18.48 43.09 -3.69
C LEU A 95 -18.66 41.96 -2.67
N ARG A 96 -19.88 41.74 -2.18
CA ARG A 96 -20.24 40.62 -1.29
C ARG A 96 -21.32 39.71 -1.87
N THR A 97 -21.14 39.31 -3.12
CA THR A 97 -21.78 38.13 -3.72
C THR A 97 -20.75 37.62 -4.73
N SER A 98 -20.19 36.43 -4.68
CA SER A 98 -20.64 35.12 -4.22
C SER A 98 -19.36 34.31 -3.99
N SER A 99 -19.23 33.60 -2.86
CA SER A 99 -18.33 32.44 -2.85
C SER A 99 -18.72 31.56 -4.05
N PRO A 100 -17.78 31.08 -4.89
CA PRO A 100 -18.14 30.13 -5.91
C PRO A 100 -18.53 28.85 -5.17
N LEU A 101 -19.83 28.72 -4.82
CA LEU A 101 -20.38 27.42 -4.49
C LEU A 101 -20.07 26.56 -5.70
N VAL A 102 -19.26 25.54 -5.49
CA VAL A 102 -19.00 24.52 -6.51
C VAL A 102 -20.36 23.98 -6.92
N ASN A 103 -20.75 24.25 -8.17
CA ASN A 103 -22.00 23.74 -8.70
C ASN A 103 -21.78 22.33 -9.26
N GLN A 104 -22.88 21.61 -9.50
CA GLN A 104 -22.82 20.25 -10.04
C GLN A 104 -22.07 20.19 -11.38
N ASP A 105 -22.28 21.17 -12.26
CA ASP A 105 -21.63 21.24 -13.57
C ASP A 105 -20.09 21.34 -13.46
N GLN A 106 -19.60 22.06 -12.46
CA GLN A 106 -18.17 22.20 -12.20
C GLN A 106 -17.59 20.92 -11.62
N LEU A 107 -18.29 20.25 -10.70
CA LEU A 107 -17.87 18.94 -10.19
C LEU A 107 -17.82 17.89 -11.31
N ASP A 108 -18.85 17.83 -12.17
CA ASP A 108 -18.89 16.92 -13.32
C ASP A 108 -17.73 17.17 -14.30
N SER A 109 -17.36 18.45 -14.47
CA SER A 109 -16.19 18.84 -15.28
C SER A 109 -14.88 18.33 -14.66
N LEU A 110 -14.71 18.46 -13.35
CA LEU A 110 -13.52 17.95 -12.64
C LEU A 110 -13.44 16.42 -12.69
N THR A 111 -14.56 15.72 -12.48
CA THR A 111 -14.64 14.27 -12.63
C THR A 111 -14.33 13.82 -14.07
N THR A 112 -14.71 14.62 -15.07
CA THR A 112 -14.32 14.37 -16.47
C THR A 112 -12.82 14.50 -16.69
N LEU A 113 -12.16 15.48 -16.04
CA LEU A 113 -10.70 15.60 -16.09
C LEU A 113 -10.01 14.37 -15.47
N LEU A 114 -10.52 13.86 -14.34
CA LEU A 114 -10.01 12.65 -13.69
C LEU A 114 -10.10 11.44 -14.64
N ASN A 115 -11.28 11.22 -15.23
CA ASN A 115 -11.55 10.10 -16.13
C ASN A 115 -10.74 10.14 -17.43
N ASN A 116 -10.37 11.35 -17.88
CA ASN A 116 -9.53 11.54 -19.07
C ASN A 116 -8.02 11.55 -18.75
N GLU A 117 -7.63 11.18 -17.52
CA GLU A 117 -6.24 11.16 -17.05
C GLU A 117 -5.55 12.54 -17.13
N GLN A 118 -6.31 13.63 -17.09
CA GLN A 118 -5.82 15.01 -17.16
C GLN A 118 -5.40 15.53 -15.78
N TYR A 119 -4.58 14.75 -15.08
CA TYR A 119 -4.26 14.92 -13.67
C TYR A 119 -3.62 16.28 -13.33
N ALA A 120 -2.73 16.80 -14.19
CA ALA A 120 -2.07 18.09 -13.95
C ALA A 120 -3.05 19.27 -13.98
N LEU A 121 -4.03 19.23 -14.89
CA LEU A 121 -5.09 20.24 -14.96
C LEU A 121 -6.02 20.10 -13.77
N LEU A 122 -6.45 18.87 -13.46
CA LEU A 122 -7.30 18.60 -12.30
C LEU A 122 -6.66 19.09 -10.99
N ALA A 123 -5.37 18.80 -10.77
CA ALA A 123 -4.63 19.25 -9.59
C ALA A 123 -4.65 20.78 -9.45
N THR A 124 -4.47 21.50 -10.57
CA THR A 124 -4.46 22.97 -10.60
C THR A 124 -5.84 23.52 -10.25
N GLU A 125 -6.91 22.97 -10.85
CA GLU A 125 -8.28 23.40 -10.59
C GLU A 125 -8.71 23.08 -9.15
N LEU A 126 -8.42 21.89 -8.64
CA LEU A 126 -8.72 21.50 -7.26
C LEU A 126 -8.01 22.41 -6.26
N THR A 127 -6.71 22.67 -6.46
CA THR A 127 -5.95 23.59 -5.60
C THR A 127 -6.58 24.99 -5.54
N ASN A 128 -7.03 25.49 -6.70
CA ASN A 128 -7.68 26.80 -6.76
C ASN A 128 -9.02 26.80 -6.01
N LEU A 129 -9.83 25.75 -6.15
CA LEU A 129 -11.16 25.70 -5.54
C LEU A 129 -11.11 25.44 -4.03
N LEU A 130 -10.27 24.50 -3.58
CA LEU A 130 -10.07 24.21 -2.16
C LEU A 130 -9.49 25.41 -1.40
N LYS A 131 -8.80 26.34 -2.07
CA LYS A 131 -8.39 27.61 -1.44
C LYS A 131 -9.58 28.47 -1.02
N TYR A 132 -10.69 28.43 -1.75
CA TYR A 132 -11.90 29.22 -1.46
C TYR A 132 -12.89 28.47 -0.56
N ASP A 133 -12.97 27.14 -0.70
CA ASP A 133 -13.82 26.28 0.11
C ASP A 133 -13.02 25.05 0.62
N PRO A 134 -12.21 25.22 1.67
CA PRO A 134 -11.25 24.19 2.13
C PRO A 134 -11.89 22.93 2.73
N LEU A 135 -13.17 23.00 3.11
CA LEU A 135 -13.91 21.90 3.73
C LEU A 135 -14.98 21.34 2.78
N ASN A 136 -14.89 21.65 1.49
CA ASN A 136 -15.80 21.09 0.51
C ASN A 136 -15.56 19.58 0.36
N GLU A 137 -16.49 18.78 0.87
CA GLU A 137 -16.41 17.32 0.89
C GLU A 137 -16.09 16.74 -0.50
N SER A 138 -16.86 17.12 -1.53
CA SER A 138 -16.70 16.54 -2.87
C SER A 138 -15.36 16.87 -3.49
N LEU A 139 -14.82 18.08 -3.24
CA LEU A 139 -13.49 18.45 -3.72
C LEU A 139 -12.38 17.70 -2.97
N LEU A 140 -12.50 17.53 -1.66
CA LEU A 140 -11.53 16.79 -0.84
C LEU A 140 -11.48 15.31 -1.23
N LEU A 141 -12.64 14.68 -1.45
CA LEU A 141 -12.69 13.29 -1.92
C LEU A 141 -12.09 13.16 -3.33
N LEU A 142 -12.35 14.11 -4.22
CA LEU A 142 -11.77 14.11 -5.56
C LEU A 142 -10.25 14.37 -5.56
N GLU A 143 -9.76 15.18 -4.62
CA GLU A 143 -8.32 15.33 -4.35
C GLU A 143 -7.71 14.02 -3.86
N GLY A 144 -8.38 13.31 -2.95
CA GLY A 144 -7.98 11.97 -2.51
C GLY A 144 -7.85 10.97 -3.66
N GLU A 145 -8.83 10.93 -4.56
CA GLU A 145 -8.79 10.06 -5.76
C GLU A 145 -7.64 10.45 -6.71
N LEU A 146 -7.41 11.75 -6.92
CA LEU A 146 -6.27 12.23 -7.71
C LEU A 146 -4.94 11.79 -7.10
N ILE A 147 -4.78 11.92 -5.78
CA ILE A 147 -3.56 11.53 -5.08
C ILE A 147 -3.37 10.01 -5.15
N GLU A 148 -4.42 9.21 -4.97
CA GLU A 148 -4.40 7.75 -5.15
C GLU A 148 -3.88 7.33 -6.52
N LEU A 149 -4.30 8.02 -7.59
CA LEU A 149 -3.90 7.71 -8.96
C LEU A 149 -2.52 8.23 -9.35
N THR A 150 -1.98 9.21 -8.63
CA THR A 150 -0.75 9.94 -9.06
C THR A 150 0.40 9.89 -8.08
N LYS A 151 0.17 9.52 -6.83
CA LYS A 151 1.18 9.48 -5.76
C LYS A 151 1.35 8.07 -5.21
N PRO A 152 2.49 7.80 -4.52
CA PRO A 152 2.68 6.53 -3.84
C PRO A 152 1.50 6.19 -2.93
N LEU A 153 1.11 4.91 -2.89
CA LEU A 153 -0.07 4.46 -2.15
C LEU A 153 -0.02 4.84 -0.67
N SER A 154 1.16 4.74 -0.04
CA SER A 154 1.34 5.17 1.35
C SER A 154 1.06 6.66 1.54
N THR A 155 1.43 7.52 0.58
CA THR A 155 1.09 8.95 0.60
C THR A 155 -0.42 9.16 0.47
N ALA A 156 -1.10 8.40 -0.39
CA ALA A 156 -2.56 8.49 -0.53
C ALA A 156 -3.28 8.06 0.76
N ILE A 157 -2.85 6.96 1.39
CA ILE A 157 -3.44 6.50 2.65
C ILE A 157 -3.19 7.51 3.77
N VAL A 158 -1.97 8.07 3.89
CA VAL A 158 -1.69 9.14 4.86
C VAL A 158 -2.59 10.36 4.62
N HIS A 159 -2.77 10.76 3.36
CA HIS A 159 -3.68 11.85 3.02
C HIS A 159 -5.13 11.56 3.43
N TYR A 160 -5.64 10.34 3.22
CA TYR A 160 -6.96 9.96 3.70
C TYR A 160 -7.07 10.01 5.24
N TYR A 161 -6.02 9.62 5.98
CA TYR A 161 -5.99 9.84 7.43
C TYR A 161 -6.04 11.34 7.80
N ASP A 162 -5.33 12.19 7.06
CA ASP A 162 -5.39 13.65 7.27
C ASP A 162 -6.82 14.19 7.01
N LEU A 163 -7.52 13.66 5.99
CA LEU A 163 -8.92 14.01 5.74
C LEU A 163 -9.86 13.53 6.85
N ALA A 164 -9.59 12.37 7.46
CA ALA A 164 -10.38 11.83 8.57
C ALA A 164 -10.29 12.69 9.85
N GLU A 165 -9.25 13.52 9.99
CA GLU A 165 -9.10 14.46 11.11
C GLU A 165 -9.91 15.77 10.91
N LEU A 166 -10.46 15.99 9.71
CA LEU A 166 -11.27 17.18 9.41
C LEU A 166 -12.70 17.05 9.97
N PRO A 167 -13.38 18.18 10.26
CA PRO A 167 -14.75 18.18 10.78
C PRO A 167 -15.78 17.88 9.67
N LEU A 168 -15.68 16.69 9.06
CA LEU A 168 -16.54 16.21 7.97
C LEU A 168 -17.75 15.43 8.51
N PRO A 169 -18.81 15.28 7.69
CA PRO A 169 -19.96 14.44 8.06
C PRO A 169 -19.56 12.99 8.38
N THR A 170 -20.27 12.36 9.30
CA THR A 170 -19.99 10.98 9.73
C THR A 170 -20.06 9.96 8.58
N GLU A 171 -20.91 10.20 7.58
CA GLU A 171 -21.01 9.36 6.38
C GLU A 171 -19.71 9.42 5.55
N THR A 172 -19.15 10.61 5.37
CA THR A 172 -17.87 10.85 4.70
C THR A 172 -16.72 10.19 5.44
N LEU A 173 -16.66 10.35 6.76
CA LEU A 173 -15.63 9.73 7.59
C LEU A 173 -15.68 8.20 7.47
N SER A 174 -16.89 7.63 7.55
CA SER A 174 -17.08 6.18 7.35
C SER A 174 -16.65 5.71 5.95
N PHE A 175 -16.87 6.53 4.93
CA PHE A 175 -16.41 6.24 3.57
C PHE A 175 -14.87 6.28 3.49
N ILE A 176 -14.23 7.28 4.09
CA ILE A 176 -12.76 7.42 4.14
C ILE A 176 -12.14 6.22 4.88
N ASP A 177 -12.67 5.83 6.03
CA ASP A 177 -12.18 4.68 6.79
C ASP A 177 -12.27 3.37 5.99
N ALA A 178 -13.42 3.16 5.33
CA ALA A 178 -13.60 2.01 4.45
C ALA A 178 -12.63 2.03 3.25
N LYS A 179 -12.34 3.22 2.72
CA LYS A 179 -11.39 3.42 1.62
C LYS A 179 -9.97 3.11 2.06
N ILE A 180 -9.52 3.63 3.20
CA ILE A 180 -8.21 3.33 3.81
C ILE A 180 -8.05 1.81 4.00
N ALA A 181 -9.03 1.18 4.66
CA ALA A 181 -8.98 -0.25 4.94
C ALA A 181 -8.91 -1.08 3.64
N THR A 182 -9.72 -0.73 2.64
CA THR A 182 -9.73 -1.44 1.35
C THR A 182 -8.39 -1.32 0.62
N LEU A 183 -7.86 -0.10 0.47
CA LEU A 183 -6.61 0.16 -0.23
C LEU A 183 -5.43 -0.54 0.46
N TYR A 184 -5.33 -0.42 1.78
CA TYR A 184 -4.26 -1.02 2.54
C TYR A 184 -4.33 -2.55 2.50
N GLN A 185 -5.49 -3.16 2.75
CA GLN A 185 -5.63 -4.62 2.79
C GLN A 185 -5.36 -5.26 1.42
N GLN A 186 -5.83 -4.63 0.35
CA GLN A 186 -5.57 -5.10 -1.01
C GLN A 186 -4.06 -5.10 -1.31
N ALA A 187 -3.38 -3.99 -1.03
CA ALA A 187 -1.95 -3.87 -1.29
C ALA A 187 -1.12 -4.78 -0.38
N GLN A 188 -1.37 -4.76 0.92
CA GLN A 188 -0.61 -5.59 1.88
C GLN A 188 -0.72 -7.08 1.55
N THR A 189 -1.94 -7.56 1.27
CA THR A 189 -2.15 -8.98 0.94
C THR A 189 -1.38 -9.35 -0.32
N GLN A 190 -1.50 -8.54 -1.37
CA GLN A 190 -0.82 -8.79 -2.64
C GLN A 190 0.70 -8.79 -2.50
N LEU A 191 1.25 -7.76 -1.85
CA LEU A 191 2.69 -7.58 -1.70
C LEU A 191 3.32 -8.68 -0.85
N SER A 192 2.65 -9.12 0.21
CA SER A 192 3.12 -10.23 1.05
C SER A 192 3.06 -11.57 0.32
N GLN A 193 2.00 -11.84 -0.46
CA GLN A 193 1.87 -13.08 -1.25
C GLN A 193 2.96 -13.19 -2.31
N ASP A 194 3.29 -12.08 -2.96
CA ASP A 194 4.35 -12.03 -3.97
C ASP A 194 5.75 -11.87 -3.38
N GLU A 195 5.90 -11.97 -2.06
CA GLU A 195 7.16 -11.80 -1.32
C GLU A 195 7.89 -10.48 -1.61
N GLN A 196 7.14 -9.41 -1.88
CA GLN A 196 7.67 -8.09 -2.23
C GLN A 196 8.00 -7.29 -0.97
N TRP A 197 8.86 -7.85 -0.13
CA TRP A 197 9.16 -7.31 1.20
C TRP A 197 9.71 -5.88 1.17
N GLU A 198 10.42 -5.47 0.11
CA GLU A 198 10.82 -4.07 -0.07
C GLU A 198 9.60 -3.14 -0.22
N LEU A 199 8.60 -3.54 -1.03
CA LEU A 199 7.39 -2.74 -1.24
C LEU A 199 6.48 -2.79 -0.01
N VAL A 200 6.42 -3.92 0.72
CA VAL A 200 5.73 -4.00 2.01
C VAL A 200 6.33 -2.97 2.98
N ALA A 201 7.64 -2.88 3.09
CA ALA A 201 8.29 -1.87 3.93
C ALA A 201 7.95 -0.44 3.46
N ARG A 202 8.04 -0.15 2.15
CA ARG A 202 7.71 1.18 1.60
C ARG A 202 6.25 1.59 1.80
N LEU A 203 5.33 0.63 1.86
CA LEU A 203 3.94 0.87 2.20
C LEU A 203 3.79 1.22 3.69
N ASN A 204 4.41 0.42 4.56
CA ASN A 204 4.17 0.46 6.00
C ASN A 204 5.02 1.51 6.75
N GLU A 205 6.21 1.88 6.27
CA GLU A 205 7.09 2.86 6.93
C GLU A 205 6.39 4.20 7.22
N PRO A 206 5.73 4.87 6.23
CA PRO A 206 5.03 6.12 6.49
C PRO A 206 3.79 5.94 7.37
N LEU A 207 3.11 4.80 7.27
CA LEU A 207 1.90 4.51 8.04
C LEU A 207 2.23 4.26 9.52
N TYR A 208 3.31 3.52 9.78
CA TYR A 208 3.87 3.35 11.12
C TYR A 208 4.29 4.69 11.74
N GLN A 209 4.87 5.61 10.95
CA GLN A 209 5.24 6.94 11.45
C GLN A 209 4.02 7.83 11.72
N ARG A 210 2.97 7.71 10.91
CA ARG A 210 1.73 8.50 11.07
C ARG A 210 0.86 7.99 12.21
N ILE A 211 0.70 6.67 12.31
CA ILE A 211 -0.18 5.98 13.27
C ILE A 211 0.64 4.91 14.03
N PRO A 212 1.55 5.31 14.94
CA PRO A 212 2.45 4.37 15.62
C PRO A 212 1.74 3.37 16.54
N ASP A 213 0.54 3.71 17.01
CA ASP A 213 -0.27 2.85 17.89
C ASP A 213 -1.01 1.73 17.13
N ALA A 214 -1.09 1.83 15.79
CA ALA A 214 -1.70 0.80 14.96
C ALA A 214 -0.78 -0.42 14.85
N ARG A 215 -1.04 -1.41 15.70
CA ARG A 215 -0.26 -2.65 15.82
C ARG A 215 0.05 -3.34 14.48
N HIS A 216 -0.89 -3.33 13.53
CA HIS A 216 -0.73 -4.04 12.26
C HIS A 216 0.35 -3.41 11.36
N TYR A 217 0.50 -2.08 11.33
CA TYR A 217 1.60 -1.44 10.59
C TYR A 217 2.96 -1.82 11.17
N THR A 218 3.07 -1.85 12.50
CA THR A 218 4.28 -2.28 13.22
C THR A 218 4.66 -3.72 12.88
N LEU A 219 3.71 -4.65 12.92
CA LEU A 219 3.96 -6.06 12.61
C LEU A 219 4.35 -6.28 11.15
N ASN A 220 3.61 -5.69 10.21
CA ASN A 220 3.87 -5.87 8.78
C ASN A 220 5.19 -5.24 8.36
N LEU A 221 5.54 -4.08 8.94
CA LEU A 221 6.85 -3.47 8.74
C LEU A 221 7.99 -4.33 9.31
N ALA A 222 7.80 -4.85 10.53
CA ALA A 222 8.79 -5.74 11.15
C ALA A 222 8.98 -7.03 10.34
N GLU A 223 7.90 -7.64 9.86
CA GLU A 223 7.98 -8.82 8.99
C GLU A 223 8.73 -8.51 7.69
N ALA A 224 8.45 -7.37 7.05
CA ALA A 224 9.18 -6.92 5.88
C ALA A 224 10.69 -6.76 6.14
N TYR A 225 11.07 -6.20 7.30
CA TYR A 225 12.48 -6.08 7.68
C TYR A 225 13.13 -7.42 8.03
N ALA A 226 12.38 -8.35 8.64
CA ALA A 226 12.85 -9.70 8.90
C ALA A 226 13.28 -10.42 7.61
N TYR A 227 12.41 -10.40 6.59
CA TYR A 227 12.69 -11.00 5.28
C TYR A 227 13.83 -10.30 4.53
N GLN A 228 13.97 -8.99 4.70
CA GLN A 228 15.10 -8.23 4.15
C GLN A 228 16.40 -8.41 4.94
N GLN A 229 16.43 -9.25 5.98
CA GLN A 229 17.57 -9.43 6.89
C GLN A 229 18.04 -8.13 7.58
N LYS A 230 17.14 -7.16 7.71
CA LYS A 230 17.38 -5.88 8.40
C LYS A 230 17.01 -5.99 9.88
N LEU A 231 17.70 -6.88 10.60
CA LEU A 231 17.34 -7.27 11.97
C LEU A 231 17.30 -6.12 12.96
N THR A 232 18.22 -5.15 12.86
CA THR A 232 18.20 -3.97 13.74
C THR A 232 16.93 -3.16 13.56
N LEU A 233 16.54 -2.87 12.30
CA LEU A 233 15.31 -2.13 12.03
C LEU A 233 14.06 -2.92 12.45
N MET A 234 14.07 -4.24 12.28
CA MET A 234 13.00 -5.10 12.77
C MET A 234 12.83 -4.97 14.30
N GLU A 235 13.92 -5.11 15.07
CA GLU A 235 13.85 -5.00 16.54
C GLU A 235 13.45 -3.58 16.99
N ASP A 236 13.95 -2.55 16.31
CA ASP A 236 13.59 -1.15 16.59
C ASP A 236 12.08 -0.93 16.43
N VAL A 237 11.48 -1.45 15.36
CA VAL A 237 10.03 -1.36 15.12
C VAL A 237 9.25 -2.20 16.14
N LEU A 238 9.68 -3.43 16.41
CA LEU A 238 9.01 -4.31 17.38
C LEU A 238 9.11 -3.83 18.83
N ALA A 239 10.03 -2.91 19.15
CA ALA A 239 10.13 -2.30 20.47
C ALA A 239 8.90 -1.45 20.84
N ALA A 240 8.10 -1.04 19.86
CA ALA A 240 6.81 -0.38 20.10
C ALA A 240 5.73 -1.34 20.64
N LEU A 241 5.94 -2.66 20.57
CA LEU A 241 5.00 -3.67 21.05
C LEU A 241 5.41 -4.25 22.41
N PRO A 242 4.47 -4.80 23.20
CA PRO A 242 4.79 -5.51 24.43
C PRO A 242 5.81 -6.64 24.20
N LEU A 243 6.75 -6.82 25.13
CA LEU A 243 7.80 -7.85 25.02
C LEU A 243 7.26 -9.27 24.83
N ASN A 244 6.07 -9.57 25.37
CA ASN A 244 5.41 -10.86 25.26
C ASN A 244 4.38 -10.94 24.12
N ASP A 245 4.39 -10.00 23.18
CA ASP A 245 3.53 -10.04 22.00
C ASP A 245 3.84 -11.31 21.17
N ARG A 246 2.80 -12.10 20.92
CA ARG A 246 2.93 -13.41 20.27
C ARG A 246 3.43 -13.27 18.84
N ASP A 247 2.89 -12.33 18.07
CA ASP A 247 3.19 -12.20 16.65
C ASP A 247 4.58 -11.59 16.44
N ALA A 248 4.96 -10.63 17.29
CA ALA A 248 6.32 -10.10 17.33
C ALA A 248 7.36 -11.21 17.56
N ASN A 249 7.08 -12.15 18.47
CA ASN A 249 7.97 -13.28 18.74
C ASN A 249 8.03 -14.28 17.59
N ILE A 250 6.93 -14.49 16.85
CA ILE A 250 6.94 -15.31 15.62
C ILE A 250 7.87 -14.69 14.58
N ILE A 251 7.77 -13.37 14.36
CA ILE A 251 8.62 -12.64 13.42
C ILE A 251 10.10 -12.76 13.81
N ARG A 252 10.44 -12.52 15.08
CA ARG A 252 11.82 -12.67 15.59
C ARG A 252 12.39 -14.06 15.32
N ASN A 253 11.64 -15.10 15.70
CA ASN A 253 12.10 -16.49 15.55
C ASN A 253 12.42 -16.80 14.08
N LYS A 254 11.52 -16.43 13.17
CA LYS A 254 11.69 -16.60 11.72
C LYS A 254 12.90 -15.82 11.20
N ALA A 255 13.08 -14.57 11.63
CA ALA A 255 14.19 -13.73 11.19
C ALA A 255 15.56 -14.30 11.60
N TYR A 256 15.68 -14.74 12.86
CA TYR A 256 16.92 -15.33 13.37
C TYR A 256 17.19 -16.71 12.77
N GLU A 257 16.17 -17.52 12.53
CA GLU A 257 16.31 -18.80 11.80
C GLU A 257 16.85 -18.58 10.39
N MET A 258 16.26 -17.65 9.63
CA MET A 258 16.74 -17.29 8.28
C MET A 258 18.20 -16.84 8.29
N ARG A 259 18.59 -16.01 9.27
CA ARG A 259 19.97 -15.55 9.44
C ARG A 259 20.92 -16.73 9.70
N ASP A 260 20.51 -17.64 10.59
CA ASP A 260 21.35 -18.76 10.99
C ASP A 260 21.54 -19.76 9.84
N ILE A 261 20.51 -19.99 9.01
CA ILE A 261 20.61 -20.75 7.76
C ILE A 261 21.57 -20.08 6.78
N ALA A 262 21.40 -18.77 6.52
CA ALA A 262 22.27 -18.03 5.61
C ALA A 262 23.75 -18.05 6.05
N ASN A 263 24.00 -18.02 7.37
CA ASN A 263 25.35 -18.15 7.92
C ASN A 263 25.92 -19.56 7.81
N ALA A 264 25.08 -20.60 7.91
CA ALA A 264 25.51 -21.98 7.73
C ALA A 264 25.96 -22.24 6.28
N ASP A 265 25.24 -21.69 5.30
CA ASP A 265 25.57 -21.79 3.86
C ASP A 265 26.80 -20.96 3.46
N ALA A 266 27.14 -19.92 4.23
CA ALA A 266 28.34 -19.10 4.03
C ALA A 266 29.65 -19.78 4.50
N THR A 267 29.56 -20.91 5.21
CA THR A 267 30.73 -21.77 5.49
C THR A 267 31.09 -22.52 4.22
N PRO A 268 32.34 -22.48 3.70
CA PRO A 268 32.67 -23.10 2.43
C PRO A 268 32.75 -24.62 2.58
N ASN A 269 31.59 -25.27 2.70
CA ASN A 269 31.48 -26.66 2.33
C ASN A 269 31.52 -26.70 0.82
N LYS A 270 32.66 -27.17 0.31
CA LYS A 270 32.85 -27.61 -1.07
C LYS A 270 31.95 -28.83 -1.32
N SER A 271 30.64 -28.62 -1.30
CA SER A 271 29.68 -29.54 -1.87
C SER A 271 29.50 -29.10 -3.31
N GLU A 272 30.42 -29.59 -4.13
CA GLU A 272 30.19 -29.77 -5.56
C GLU A 272 28.83 -30.48 -5.67
N ILE A 273 27.79 -29.73 -6.03
CA ILE A 273 26.48 -30.30 -6.35
C ILE A 273 26.68 -31.02 -7.69
N GLU A 274 27.29 -32.20 -7.64
CA GLU A 274 27.03 -33.19 -8.67
C GLU A 274 25.53 -33.49 -8.63
N PRO A 275 24.84 -33.49 -9.79
CA PRO A 275 23.42 -33.79 -9.83
C PRO A 275 23.20 -35.20 -9.30
N THR A 276 22.70 -35.29 -8.07
CA THR A 276 22.33 -36.54 -7.43
C THR A 276 21.16 -37.15 -8.19
N GLY A 277 21.49 -38.15 -9.01
CA GLY A 277 20.57 -39.17 -9.48
C GLY A 277 19.77 -38.83 -10.75
N ALA A 278 19.68 -39.81 -11.64
CA ALA A 278 18.86 -39.80 -12.86
C ALA A 278 17.34 -39.59 -12.63
N GLU A 279 16.89 -39.44 -11.38
CA GLU A 279 15.50 -39.10 -11.02
C GLU A 279 15.25 -37.59 -10.92
N ALA A 280 16.22 -36.78 -10.46
CA ALA A 280 16.07 -35.31 -10.39
C ALA A 280 16.03 -34.66 -11.79
N ALA A 281 16.66 -35.28 -12.79
CA ALA A 281 16.63 -34.83 -14.18
C ALA A 281 15.25 -34.96 -14.86
N ARG A 282 14.29 -35.70 -14.27
CA ARG A 282 12.97 -35.97 -14.88
C ARG A 282 11.94 -34.86 -14.67
N TYR A 283 12.18 -33.92 -13.76
CA TYR A 283 11.27 -32.81 -13.46
C TYR A 283 11.91 -31.44 -13.74
N GLN A 284 12.93 -31.41 -14.59
CA GLN A 284 13.58 -30.17 -15.01
C GLN A 284 12.92 -29.63 -16.27
N THR A 285 12.35 -28.43 -16.17
CA THR A 285 11.86 -27.68 -17.32
C THR A 285 13.01 -26.91 -17.94
N ARG A 286 13.19 -27.04 -19.27
CA ARG A 286 14.20 -26.30 -20.03
C ARG A 286 13.51 -25.25 -20.88
N VAL A 287 13.90 -24.00 -20.72
CA VAL A 287 13.37 -22.86 -21.48
C VAL A 287 14.50 -22.31 -22.34
N ALA A 288 14.25 -22.19 -23.65
CA ALA A 288 15.20 -21.56 -24.56
C ALA A 288 15.27 -20.06 -24.27
N LEU A 289 16.49 -19.53 -24.24
CA LEU A 289 16.77 -18.12 -24.09
C LEU A 289 17.30 -17.54 -25.40
N GLU A 290 16.86 -16.33 -25.72
CA GLU A 290 17.46 -15.53 -26.77
C GLU A 290 18.46 -14.56 -26.14
N ARG A 291 19.72 -14.60 -26.58
CA ARG A 291 20.73 -13.66 -26.11
C ARG A 291 20.78 -12.43 -27.01
N ILE A 292 20.47 -11.26 -26.46
CA ILE A 292 20.57 -9.97 -27.14
C ILE A 292 21.54 -9.09 -26.34
N GLY A 293 22.74 -8.87 -26.89
CA GLY A 293 23.83 -8.22 -26.16
C GLY A 293 24.22 -9.01 -24.91
N ASP A 294 24.10 -8.36 -23.75
CA ASP A 294 24.40 -8.96 -22.44
C ASP A 294 23.15 -9.44 -21.69
N GLN A 295 21.98 -9.39 -22.32
CA GLN A 295 20.72 -9.78 -21.72
C GLN A 295 20.19 -11.08 -22.31
N TYR A 296 19.56 -11.89 -21.46
CA TYR A 296 18.76 -13.03 -21.90
C TYR A 296 17.29 -12.63 -21.97
N ARG A 297 16.62 -13.10 -23.01
CA ARG A 297 15.21 -12.87 -23.25
C ARG A 297 14.49 -14.18 -23.43
N LEU A 298 13.22 -14.19 -23.06
CA LEU A 298 12.36 -15.37 -23.17
C LEU A 298 10.92 -14.94 -23.44
N ASP A 299 10.16 -15.86 -24.01
CA ASP A 299 8.75 -15.63 -24.26
C ASP A 299 7.89 -16.08 -23.08
N VAL A 300 6.95 -15.23 -22.71
CA VAL A 300 5.88 -15.49 -21.75
C VAL A 300 4.53 -15.22 -22.39
N LYS A 301 3.46 -15.57 -21.67
CA LYS A 301 2.11 -15.15 -22.03
C LYS A 301 1.42 -14.54 -20.81
N ALA A 302 0.98 -13.30 -20.91
CA ALA A 302 0.13 -12.68 -19.91
C ALA A 302 -1.30 -12.62 -20.45
N LEU A 303 -2.26 -13.16 -19.70
CA LEU A 303 -3.63 -13.36 -20.17
C LEU A 303 -3.68 -14.10 -21.53
N ASN A 304 -4.03 -13.38 -22.59
CA ASN A 304 -4.09 -13.87 -23.98
C ASN A 304 -3.03 -13.25 -24.91
N GLN A 305 -2.07 -12.52 -24.35
CA GLN A 305 -1.03 -11.79 -25.09
C GLN A 305 0.33 -12.46 -24.88
N LYS A 306 1.05 -12.73 -25.98
CA LYS A 306 2.46 -13.13 -25.90
C LYS A 306 3.32 -11.91 -25.59
N ALA A 307 4.36 -12.08 -24.79
CA ALA A 307 5.30 -11.02 -24.46
C ALA A 307 6.72 -11.56 -24.41
N THR A 308 7.68 -10.76 -24.83
CA THR A 308 9.11 -11.08 -24.69
C THR A 308 9.66 -10.34 -23.49
N MET A 309 10.14 -11.08 -22.50
CA MET A 309 10.63 -10.57 -21.21
C MET A 309 12.15 -10.68 -21.15
N ILE A 310 12.79 -9.69 -20.55
CA ILE A 310 14.19 -9.78 -20.11
C ILE A 310 14.23 -10.65 -18.84
N LEU A 311 15.15 -11.60 -18.77
CA LEU A 311 15.42 -12.35 -17.56
C LEU A 311 16.29 -11.50 -16.62
N ASP A 312 15.75 -11.05 -15.48
CA ASP A 312 16.50 -10.28 -14.49
C ASP A 312 16.37 -10.88 -13.09
N THR A 313 17.44 -11.55 -12.66
CA THR A 313 17.54 -12.16 -11.33
C THR A 313 17.81 -11.14 -10.22
N GLY A 314 18.16 -9.89 -10.58
CA GLY A 314 18.39 -8.80 -9.64
C GLY A 314 17.13 -8.02 -9.28
N ALA A 315 16.03 -8.22 -10.02
CA ALA A 315 14.77 -7.56 -9.78
C ALA A 315 13.87 -8.41 -8.86
N SER A 316 13.46 -7.85 -7.74
CA SER A 316 12.51 -8.50 -6.82
C SER A 316 11.13 -8.66 -7.46
N THR A 317 10.68 -7.64 -8.20
CA THR A 317 9.34 -7.58 -8.82
C THR A 317 9.43 -7.57 -10.34
N THR A 318 8.59 -8.37 -10.98
CA THR A 318 8.38 -8.38 -12.44
C THR A 318 7.89 -7.01 -12.91
N ALA A 319 8.33 -6.58 -14.10
CA ALA A 319 7.93 -5.32 -14.71
C ALA A 319 7.38 -5.55 -16.12
N ILE A 320 6.41 -4.72 -16.53
CA ILE A 320 5.86 -4.69 -17.88
C ILE A 320 5.97 -3.29 -18.45
N SER A 321 6.21 -3.19 -19.75
CA SER A 321 6.17 -1.91 -20.45
C SER A 321 4.75 -1.34 -20.48
N SER A 322 4.64 -0.02 -20.56
CA SER A 322 3.36 0.67 -20.79
C SER A 322 2.64 0.18 -22.06
N ARG A 323 3.41 -0.25 -23.07
CA ARG A 323 2.89 -0.91 -24.28
C ARG A 323 2.19 -2.22 -24.00
N LEU A 324 2.85 -3.12 -23.26
CA LEU A 324 2.26 -4.40 -22.87
C LEU A 324 1.04 -4.17 -21.97
N PHE A 325 1.15 -3.25 -21.01
CA PHE A 325 0.04 -2.84 -20.14
C PHE A 325 -1.19 -2.39 -20.97
N ALA A 326 -0.99 -1.57 -22.00
CA ALA A 326 -2.06 -1.16 -22.91
C ALA A 326 -2.65 -2.35 -23.70
N ARG A 327 -1.80 -3.25 -24.22
CA ARG A 327 -2.22 -4.46 -24.96
C ARG A 327 -2.99 -5.45 -24.08
N LEU A 328 -2.71 -5.48 -22.79
CA LEU A 328 -3.43 -6.31 -21.80
C LEU A 328 -4.80 -5.73 -21.45
N GLY A 329 -5.12 -4.49 -21.86
CA GLY A 329 -6.40 -3.84 -21.61
C GLY A 329 -6.40 -2.89 -20.41
N ARG A 330 -5.23 -2.52 -19.89
CA ARG A 330 -5.07 -1.61 -18.74
C ARG A 330 -5.92 -2.06 -17.53
N MET A 331 -6.49 -1.12 -16.79
CA MET A 331 -7.32 -1.35 -15.60
C MET A 331 -8.65 -2.07 -15.87
N ARG A 332 -9.01 -2.33 -17.14
CA ARG A 332 -10.23 -3.11 -17.44
C ARG A 332 -10.04 -4.61 -17.18
N ASN A 333 -8.80 -5.09 -17.34
CA ASN A 333 -8.46 -6.50 -17.22
C ASN A 333 -7.41 -6.76 -16.13
N LEU A 334 -6.77 -5.72 -15.64
CA LEU A 334 -5.73 -5.76 -14.61
C LEU A 334 -6.23 -5.00 -13.39
N THR A 335 -5.91 -5.51 -12.20
CA THR A 335 -6.27 -4.83 -10.96
C THR A 335 -5.20 -3.80 -10.62
N PHE A 336 -5.57 -2.54 -10.44
CA PHE A 336 -4.65 -1.53 -9.91
C PHE A 336 -4.47 -1.77 -8.40
N ILE A 337 -3.21 -1.85 -7.95
CA ILE A 337 -2.88 -1.99 -6.53
C ILE A 337 -2.54 -0.63 -5.92
N GLY A 338 -1.83 0.22 -6.66
CA GLY A 338 -1.38 1.53 -6.21
C GLY A 338 -0.10 1.93 -6.92
N ASN A 339 0.33 3.19 -6.77
CA ASN A 339 1.66 3.58 -7.21
C ASN A 339 2.69 3.34 -6.11
N PHE A 340 3.92 3.01 -6.51
CA PHE A 340 5.03 2.80 -5.59
C PHE A 340 6.28 3.53 -6.08
N ASN A 341 7.10 3.96 -5.13
CA ASN A 341 8.46 4.37 -5.42
C ASN A 341 9.31 3.13 -5.64
N ILE A 342 9.87 2.97 -6.83
CA ILE A 342 10.70 1.81 -7.19
C ILE A 342 12.09 2.29 -7.61
N ARG A 343 13.12 1.57 -7.16
CA ARG A 343 14.50 1.79 -7.61
C ARG A 343 14.73 1.05 -8.91
N THR A 344 15.04 1.80 -9.95
CA THR A 344 15.51 1.27 -11.23
C THR A 344 17.00 1.59 -11.40
N ALA A 345 17.65 0.99 -12.40
CA ALA A 345 19.04 1.31 -12.74
C ALA A 345 19.25 2.80 -13.05
N SER A 346 18.22 3.50 -13.54
CA SER A 346 18.25 4.92 -13.90
C SER A 346 17.87 5.85 -12.73
N GLY A 347 17.57 5.30 -11.55
CA GLY A 347 17.14 6.05 -10.38
C GLY A 347 15.78 5.59 -9.84
N THR A 348 15.25 6.33 -8.86
CA THR A 348 13.93 6.06 -8.29
C THR A 348 12.84 6.69 -9.15
N ILE A 349 11.80 5.93 -9.47
CA ILE A 349 10.62 6.42 -10.17
C ILE A 349 9.34 6.07 -9.39
N GLU A 350 8.30 6.86 -9.59
CA GLU A 350 6.93 6.52 -9.19
C GLU A 350 6.30 5.70 -10.33
N ALA A 351 5.85 4.49 -10.03
CA ALA A 351 5.26 3.61 -11.04
C ALA A 351 4.03 2.86 -10.53
N PRO A 352 3.02 2.64 -11.40
CA PRO A 352 1.87 1.81 -11.08
C PRO A 352 2.28 0.37 -10.82
N LEU A 353 1.77 -0.21 -9.73
CA LEU A 353 1.75 -1.65 -9.51
C LEU A 353 0.38 -2.19 -9.87
N VAL A 354 0.36 -3.20 -10.74
CA VAL A 354 -0.87 -3.87 -11.18
C VAL A 354 -0.77 -5.36 -10.98
N GLN A 355 -1.90 -5.99 -10.74
CA GLN A 355 -2.02 -7.44 -10.63
C GLN A 355 -2.50 -8.00 -11.98
N ILE A 356 -1.75 -8.97 -12.50
CA ILE A 356 -2.07 -9.72 -13.72
C ILE A 356 -2.76 -11.02 -13.30
N PRO A 357 -4.06 -11.21 -13.59
CA PRO A 357 -4.80 -12.37 -13.09
C PRO A 357 -4.22 -13.73 -13.50
N ARG A 358 -3.65 -13.81 -14.70
CA ARG A 358 -3.02 -15.05 -15.22
C ARG A 358 -1.77 -14.73 -16.01
N PHE A 359 -0.66 -15.31 -15.59
CA PHE A 359 0.64 -15.20 -16.21
C PHE A 359 1.20 -16.60 -16.46
N TYR A 360 1.68 -16.85 -17.67
CA TYR A 360 2.19 -18.16 -18.08
C TYR A 360 3.65 -18.05 -18.44
N PHE A 361 4.46 -18.86 -17.78
CA PHE A 361 5.90 -18.93 -17.99
C PHE A 361 6.36 -20.38 -17.86
N ALA A 362 7.19 -20.84 -18.80
CA ALA A 362 7.78 -22.17 -18.79
C ALA A 362 6.78 -23.34 -18.67
N GLY A 363 5.52 -23.15 -19.12
CA GLY A 363 4.47 -24.16 -19.00
C GLY A 363 3.71 -24.14 -17.66
N TYR A 364 4.10 -23.27 -16.73
CA TYR A 364 3.42 -23.02 -15.46
C TYR A 364 2.45 -21.85 -15.58
N GLU A 365 1.38 -21.89 -14.78
CA GLU A 365 0.41 -20.82 -14.64
C GLU A 365 0.55 -20.20 -13.25
N PHE A 366 0.81 -18.89 -13.25
CA PHE A 366 0.84 -18.05 -12.07
C PHE A 366 -0.43 -17.23 -12.06
N ASN A 367 -1.12 -17.26 -10.92
CA ASN A 367 -2.31 -16.45 -10.71
C ASN A 367 -1.90 -15.17 -9.98
N ASP A 368 -2.58 -14.08 -10.31
CA ASP A 368 -2.50 -12.84 -9.54
C ASP A 368 -1.08 -12.27 -9.39
N VAL A 369 -0.28 -12.31 -10.47
CA VAL A 369 1.10 -11.83 -10.45
C VAL A 369 1.16 -10.32 -10.43
N SER A 370 1.81 -9.72 -9.42
CA SER A 370 2.10 -8.29 -9.47
C SER A 370 3.17 -7.95 -10.50
N ALA A 371 2.93 -6.87 -11.23
CA ALA A 371 3.84 -6.29 -12.19
C ALA A 371 3.88 -4.76 -12.07
N ILE A 372 5.08 -4.21 -12.12
CA ILE A 372 5.30 -2.76 -12.19
C ILE A 372 5.15 -2.30 -13.64
N VAL A 373 4.41 -1.22 -13.88
CA VAL A 373 4.29 -0.61 -15.20
C VAL A 373 5.38 0.43 -15.41
N LEU A 374 6.31 0.15 -16.32
CA LEU A 374 7.43 1.03 -16.66
C LEU A 374 7.17 1.82 -17.95
N PRO A 375 7.72 3.05 -18.09
CA PRO A 375 7.69 3.77 -19.35
C PRO A 375 8.45 3.00 -20.45
N GLU A 376 8.08 3.20 -21.72
CA GLU A 376 8.69 2.46 -22.84
C GLU A 376 10.22 2.64 -22.90
N ASP A 377 10.70 3.85 -22.58
CA ASP A 377 12.14 4.18 -22.60
C ASP A 377 12.96 3.38 -21.58
N ALA A 378 12.34 2.84 -20.53
CA ALA A 378 13.01 2.01 -19.53
C ALA A 378 13.23 0.56 -20.00
N LEU A 379 12.45 0.10 -20.99
CA LEU A 379 12.50 -1.27 -21.52
C LEU A 379 12.55 -1.25 -23.06
N PRO A 380 13.64 -0.73 -23.66
CA PRO A 380 13.75 -0.67 -25.11
C PRO A 380 13.76 -2.10 -25.70
N ASP A 381 12.91 -2.30 -26.69
CA ASP A 381 12.77 -3.55 -27.46
C ASP A 381 12.33 -4.78 -26.66
N ALA A 382 11.85 -4.64 -25.41
CA ALA A 382 11.27 -5.73 -24.63
C ALA A 382 9.87 -5.36 -24.14
N ASP A 383 9.00 -6.36 -24.00
CA ASP A 383 7.65 -6.13 -23.47
C ASP A 383 7.64 -6.04 -21.93
N GLY A 384 8.70 -6.54 -21.27
CA GLY A 384 8.83 -6.54 -19.82
C GLY A 384 10.15 -7.14 -19.32
N LEU A 385 10.22 -7.33 -18.01
CA LEU A 385 11.32 -7.92 -17.27
C LEU A 385 10.75 -8.90 -16.24
N LEU A 386 11.28 -10.11 -16.21
CA LEU A 386 10.83 -11.19 -15.34
C LEU A 386 11.66 -11.18 -14.07
N GLY A 387 11.01 -10.90 -12.94
CA GLY A 387 11.65 -10.77 -11.63
C GLY A 387 11.47 -12.00 -10.74
N MET A 388 11.98 -11.88 -9.52
CA MET A 388 12.03 -12.95 -8.53
C MET A 388 10.67 -13.34 -7.94
N ASN A 389 9.65 -12.49 -7.99
CA ASN A 389 8.29 -12.89 -7.63
C ASN A 389 7.70 -13.99 -8.54
N VAL A 390 8.28 -14.23 -9.73
CA VAL A 390 7.97 -15.38 -10.59
C VAL A 390 9.12 -16.39 -10.61
N LEU A 391 10.36 -15.93 -10.76
CA LEU A 391 11.53 -16.82 -10.86
C LEU A 391 11.86 -17.55 -9.56
N GLY A 392 11.59 -16.93 -8.41
CA GLY A 392 11.91 -17.45 -7.07
C GLY A 392 11.12 -18.70 -6.68
N GLN A 393 10.04 -19.00 -7.42
CA GLN A 393 9.26 -20.23 -7.31
C GLN A 393 10.02 -21.48 -7.80
N PHE A 394 11.18 -21.27 -8.44
CA PHE A 394 12.03 -22.34 -8.96
C PHE A 394 13.44 -22.26 -8.39
N ASP A 395 14.07 -23.42 -8.23
CA ASP A 395 15.52 -23.51 -8.27
C ASP A 395 15.94 -23.49 -9.74
N PHE A 396 16.63 -22.41 -10.15
CA PHE A 396 16.97 -22.18 -11.54
C PHE A 396 18.48 -22.05 -11.79
N ALA A 397 18.89 -22.42 -13.00
CA ALA A 397 20.25 -22.25 -13.48
C ALA A 397 20.24 -21.75 -14.93
N ILE A 398 21.00 -20.70 -15.20
CA ILE A 398 21.24 -20.22 -16.58
C ILE A 398 22.43 -20.97 -17.13
N MET A 399 22.27 -21.58 -18.31
CA MET A 399 23.31 -22.28 -19.06
C MET A 399 23.77 -21.39 -20.22
N PRO A 400 24.85 -20.59 -20.08
CA PRO A 400 25.23 -19.60 -21.09
C PRO A 400 25.66 -20.22 -22.42
N GLN A 401 26.24 -21.42 -22.38
CA GLN A 401 26.76 -22.10 -23.57
C GLN A 401 25.63 -22.61 -24.47
N SER A 402 24.54 -23.10 -23.89
CA SER A 402 23.36 -23.56 -24.64
C SER A 402 22.26 -22.50 -24.77
N SER A 403 22.39 -21.36 -24.09
CA SER A 403 21.35 -20.33 -23.97
C SER A 403 20.04 -20.94 -23.48
N GLU A 404 20.11 -21.68 -22.37
CA GLU A 404 18.95 -22.33 -21.76
C GLU A 404 18.82 -21.91 -20.30
N LEU A 405 17.58 -21.77 -19.84
CA LEU A 405 17.22 -21.67 -18.44
C LEU A 405 16.68 -23.02 -17.99
N ILE A 406 17.32 -23.63 -17.01
CA ILE A 406 16.87 -24.85 -16.36
C ILE A 406 16.08 -24.44 -15.12
N LEU A 407 14.86 -24.95 -14.99
CA LEU A 407 13.97 -24.72 -13.85
C LEU A 407 13.66 -26.04 -13.16
N THR A 408 13.74 -26.06 -11.84
CA THR A 408 13.27 -27.14 -10.98
C THR A 408 12.29 -26.53 -9.98
N GLU A 409 11.09 -27.09 -9.88
CA GLU A 409 10.08 -26.62 -8.93
C GLU A 409 10.58 -26.81 -7.49
N ARG A 410 10.45 -25.77 -6.67
CA ARG A 410 10.69 -25.89 -5.23
C ARG A 410 9.50 -26.62 -4.61
N ASN A 411 9.74 -27.78 -4.03
CA ASN A 411 8.74 -28.41 -3.17
C ASN A 411 8.72 -27.61 -1.86
N GLU A 412 7.66 -26.83 -1.65
CA GLU A 412 7.38 -26.17 -0.36
C GLU A 412 7.18 -27.18 0.78
#